data_AF-A0A7J8GI69-F1
#
_entry.id   AF-A0A7J8GI69-F1
#
_cell.length_a   1.000
_cell.length_b   1.000
_cell.length_c   1.000
_cell.angle_alpha   90.00
_cell.angle_beta   90.00
_cell.angle_gamma   90.00
#
_symmetry.space_group_name_H-M   'P 1'
#
loop_
_entity.id
_entity.type
_entity.pdbx_description
1 polymer ?
#
loop_
_entity_poly.entity_id
_entity_poly.type
_entity_poly.pdbx_seq_one_letter_code
_entity_poly.pdbx_strand_id
1 'polypeptide(L)'
;MYRLLVPSLGRGLLRAAGRQCRICSARLVPGPAGGRAPEVEVPPSRVAPHGGGLGLLPLLAALAWFSRPAAAEEEEELQGAGGAAANDAADEAEAEIIQLLKRAKLSIMKDEPEEAELILHDALRLAYQSDNKKAITYTYDLMANLAFVRGQLENAEKLFKATMSYLLGGGMQQEDNAIIEISLKLASIYAAQNRQEFALAGYEFCISTLEEKIEKEKELAEDILSDFFH
;
A
#
# COMPACT_ATOMS: atom_id res chain seq x y z
N MET A 1 -5.99 18.87 6.52
CA MET A 1 -4.62 19.43 6.49
C MET A 1 -3.62 18.30 6.32
N TYR A 2 -3.46 17.77 5.10
CA TYR A 2 -2.45 16.74 4.81
C TYR A 2 -1.29 17.39 4.06
N ARG A 3 -0.23 17.76 4.79
CA ARG A 3 1.09 18.03 4.23
C ARG A 3 2.14 17.68 5.28
N LEU A 4 2.63 16.44 5.23
CA LEU A 4 3.97 16.10 5.67
C LEU A 4 4.57 15.12 4.66
N LEU A 5 4.91 15.66 3.49
CA LEU A 5 5.99 15.14 2.67
C LEU A 5 7.28 15.24 3.51
N VAL A 6 7.85 14.10 3.89
CA VAL A 6 9.25 14.03 4.31
C VAL A 6 10.01 13.30 3.20
N PRO A 7 10.94 13.98 2.50
CA PRO A 7 11.80 13.34 1.52
C PRO A 7 13.10 12.91 2.19
N SER A 8 13.20 11.65 2.64
CA SER A 8 14.51 10.98 2.86
C SER A 8 14.35 9.54 3.36
N LEU A 9 14.02 8.60 2.48
CA LEU A 9 14.38 7.18 2.66
C LEU A 9 15.04 6.65 1.39
N GLY A 10 15.97 7.44 0.84
CA GLY A 10 16.79 7.08 -0.30
C GLY A 10 18.26 7.12 0.08
N ARG A 11 18.72 6.17 0.91
CA ARG A 11 20.11 5.66 0.98
C ARG A 11 20.29 4.69 2.16
N GLY A 12 20.63 3.45 1.81
CA GLY A 12 20.96 2.35 2.73
C GLY A 12 20.04 1.16 2.44
N LEU A 13 20.47 -0.02 2.00
CA LEU A 13 21.78 -0.65 1.93
C LEU A 13 21.77 -1.64 0.75
N LEU A 14 22.55 -1.35 -0.30
CA LEU A 14 23.11 -2.38 -1.17
C LEU A 14 24.42 -2.83 -0.55
N ARG A 15 24.38 -3.78 0.37
CA ARG A 15 25.58 -4.49 0.83
C ARG A 15 25.23 -5.83 1.47
N ALA A 16 25.09 -6.86 0.64
CA ALA A 16 25.35 -8.23 1.06
C ALA A 16 26.38 -8.81 0.09
N ALA A 17 27.61 -8.87 0.58
CA ALA A 17 28.77 -9.35 -0.13
C ALA A 17 28.65 -10.85 -0.44
N GLY A 18 29.11 -11.22 -1.64
CA GLY A 18 29.36 -12.59 -2.03
C GLY A 18 30.28 -13.30 -1.04
N ARG A 19 29.85 -14.46 -0.56
CA ARG A 19 30.76 -15.42 0.06
C ARG A 19 31.44 -16.21 -1.05
N GLN A 20 32.72 -15.92 -1.23
CA GLN A 20 33.67 -16.80 -1.90
C GLN A 20 33.74 -18.12 -1.13
N CYS A 21 33.34 -19.22 -1.77
CA CYS A 21 33.79 -20.54 -1.37
C CYS A 21 34.98 -20.90 -2.28
N ARG A 22 36.19 -20.85 -1.73
CA ARG A 22 37.38 -21.47 -2.32
C ARG A 22 37.37 -22.96 -1.96
N ILE A 23 38.02 -23.77 -2.82
CA ILE A 23 38.28 -25.22 -2.71
C ILE A 23 37.12 -26.03 -3.33
N CYS A 24 37.24 -26.65 -4.51
CA CYS A 24 38.18 -27.71 -4.89
C CYS A 24 38.76 -27.57 -6.32
N SER A 25 39.99 -28.06 -6.49
CA SER A 25 40.69 -28.23 -7.77
C SER A 25 40.35 -29.54 -8.49
N ALA A 26 40.72 -29.58 -9.78
CA ALA A 26 40.81 -30.71 -10.72
C ALA A 26 39.52 -30.98 -11.52
N ARG A 27 39.51 -31.10 -12.85
CA ARG A 27 40.54 -31.44 -13.84
C ARG A 27 40.33 -30.66 -15.15
N LEU A 28 41.44 -30.35 -15.82
CA LEU A 28 41.50 -29.98 -17.24
C LEU A 28 41.53 -31.24 -18.13
N VAL A 29 41.49 -30.98 -19.45
CA VAL A 29 41.81 -31.84 -20.61
C VAL A 29 40.54 -32.40 -21.33
N PRO A 30 40.46 -32.45 -22.68
CA PRO A 30 40.51 -31.37 -23.67
C PRO A 30 39.37 -31.49 -24.74
N GLY A 31 39.21 -30.50 -25.63
CA GLY A 31 38.27 -30.57 -26.77
C GLY A 31 38.73 -31.54 -27.89
N PRO A 32 37.84 -31.85 -28.85
CA PRO A 32 38.10 -31.31 -30.19
C PRO A 32 36.86 -30.94 -31.05
N ALA A 33 37.10 -29.96 -31.92
CA ALA A 33 36.72 -29.82 -33.33
C ALA A 33 35.29 -30.12 -33.85
N GLY A 34 34.68 -29.06 -34.42
CA GLY A 34 34.26 -29.05 -35.84
C GLY A 34 32.96 -29.76 -36.21
N GLY A 35 31.91 -28.97 -36.52
CA GLY A 35 30.72 -29.46 -37.21
C GLY A 35 29.76 -28.34 -37.57
N ARG A 36 29.58 -28.13 -38.88
CA ARG A 36 28.70 -27.14 -39.53
C ARG A 36 27.26 -27.70 -39.62
N ALA A 37 26.28 -26.81 -39.45
CA ALA A 37 24.80 -26.85 -39.60
C ALA A 37 24.10 -28.04 -40.31
N PRO A 38 22.79 -28.22 -40.07
CA PRO A 38 21.85 -27.53 -40.95
C PRO A 38 20.68 -26.83 -40.27
N GLU A 39 20.20 -25.80 -40.97
CA GLU A 39 18.96 -25.05 -40.79
C GLU A 39 17.74 -25.97 -40.69
N VAL A 40 16.81 -25.61 -39.81
CA VAL A 40 15.42 -26.05 -39.88
C VAL A 40 14.58 -24.81 -40.16
N GLU A 41 14.26 -24.60 -41.44
CA GLU A 41 13.16 -23.76 -41.88
C GLU A 41 11.83 -24.50 -41.70
N VAL A 42 10.84 -23.86 -41.09
CA VAL A 42 9.41 -24.19 -41.23
C VAL A 42 8.61 -22.87 -41.36
N PRO A 43 7.62 -22.78 -42.28
CA PRO A 43 7.19 -21.54 -42.95
C PRO A 43 5.97 -20.84 -42.27
N PRO A 44 5.42 -19.72 -42.82
CA PRO A 44 4.82 -18.65 -42.04
C PRO A 44 3.28 -18.73 -41.83
N SER A 45 2.85 -17.89 -40.89
CA SER A 45 1.56 -17.19 -40.80
C SER A 45 0.25 -18.00 -40.85
N ARG A 46 -0.47 -18.01 -39.72
CA ARG A 46 -1.94 -17.94 -39.71
C ARG A 46 -2.41 -16.86 -38.74
N VAL A 47 -2.94 -15.80 -39.32
CA VAL A 47 -3.83 -14.82 -38.68
C VAL A 47 -5.15 -15.52 -38.35
N ALA A 48 -5.63 -15.34 -37.13
CA ALA A 48 -6.99 -15.68 -36.70
C ALA A 48 -7.36 -14.77 -35.49
N PRO A 49 -8.65 -14.49 -35.27
CA PRO A 49 -9.14 -13.12 -35.24
C PRO A 49 -9.29 -12.53 -33.83
N HIS A 50 -9.46 -11.21 -33.81
CA HIS A 50 -9.98 -10.42 -32.70
C HIS A 50 -11.11 -11.14 -31.94
N GLY A 51 -10.84 -11.51 -30.69
CA GLY A 51 -11.82 -11.91 -29.70
C GLY A 51 -11.70 -10.97 -28.52
N GLY A 52 -12.74 -10.17 -28.28
CA GLY A 52 -12.78 -9.13 -27.27
C GLY A 52 -12.52 -9.65 -25.85
N GLY A 53 -11.67 -8.94 -25.12
CA GLY A 53 -11.40 -9.16 -23.71
C GLY A 53 -12.61 -8.83 -22.85
N LEU A 54 -13.45 -9.84 -22.61
CA LEU A 54 -14.22 -10.00 -21.37
C LEU A 54 -13.20 -10.41 -20.29
N GLY A 55 -13.10 -9.87 -19.09
CA GLY A 55 -13.84 -8.86 -18.36
C GLY A 55 -13.27 -8.90 -16.93
N LEU A 56 -13.34 -7.78 -16.23
CA LEU A 56 -12.86 -7.54 -14.85
C LEU A 56 -13.63 -8.34 -13.78
N LEU A 57 -13.79 -9.65 -13.96
CA LEU A 57 -14.66 -10.51 -13.13
C LEU A 57 -13.95 -11.78 -12.62
N PRO A 58 -12.82 -11.65 -11.90
CA PRO A 58 -12.57 -12.59 -10.80
C PRO A 58 -12.49 -11.93 -9.41
N LEU A 59 -12.37 -10.60 -9.31
CA LEU A 59 -12.21 -9.91 -8.01
C LEU A 59 -13.54 -9.60 -7.29
N LEU A 60 -14.69 -9.63 -7.98
CA LEU A 60 -15.98 -9.30 -7.38
C LEU A 60 -16.66 -10.48 -6.64
N ALA A 61 -16.11 -11.70 -6.68
CA ALA A 61 -16.73 -12.86 -6.03
C ALA A 61 -16.36 -13.02 -4.54
N ALA A 62 -15.34 -12.31 -4.04
CA ALA A 62 -14.89 -12.44 -2.64
C ALA A 62 -15.58 -11.47 -1.65
N LEU A 63 -16.35 -10.49 -2.13
CA LEU A 63 -17.00 -9.48 -1.28
C LEU A 63 -18.50 -9.72 -1.03
N ALA A 64 -19.07 -10.78 -1.62
CA ALA A 64 -20.49 -11.11 -1.45
C ALA A 64 -20.82 -11.77 -0.09
N TRP A 65 -19.83 -12.01 0.79
CA TRP A 65 -20.08 -12.62 2.11
C TRP A 65 -20.56 -11.63 3.17
N PHE A 66 -20.54 -10.31 2.93
CA PHE A 66 -20.82 -9.33 3.99
C PHE A 66 -21.83 -8.26 3.59
N SER A 67 -22.96 -8.66 3.00
CA SER A 67 -24.10 -7.75 2.84
C SER A 67 -25.41 -8.49 3.06
N ARG A 68 -25.85 -8.50 4.32
CA ARG A 68 -27.22 -8.79 4.73
C ARG A 68 -27.71 -7.60 5.55
N PRO A 69 -28.75 -6.87 5.13
CA PRO A 69 -29.24 -5.73 5.88
C PRO A 69 -30.09 -6.21 7.05
N ALA A 70 -29.77 -5.75 8.26
CA ALA A 70 -30.66 -5.80 9.40
C ALA A 70 -31.58 -4.57 9.36
N ALA A 71 -32.84 -4.79 9.70
CA ALA A 71 -33.93 -3.83 9.61
C ALA A 71 -33.79 -2.66 10.60
N ALA A 72 -34.40 -1.54 10.19
CA ALA A 72 -34.83 -0.35 10.90
C ALA A 72 -34.64 -0.28 12.43
N GLU A 73 -34.00 0.79 12.90
CA GLU A 73 -34.38 1.52 14.11
C GLU A 73 -34.29 3.03 13.82
N GLU A 74 -35.40 3.73 14.03
CA GLU A 74 -35.49 5.19 14.01
C GLU A 74 -34.95 5.69 15.35
N GLU A 75 -33.88 6.48 15.36
CA GLU A 75 -33.35 7.11 16.57
C GLU A 75 -33.84 8.57 16.65
N GLU A 76 -34.75 8.81 17.60
CA GLU A 76 -35.18 10.15 18.02
C GLU A 76 -34.00 10.93 18.64
N GLU A 77 -33.79 12.15 18.14
CA GLU A 77 -32.89 13.14 18.73
C GLU A 77 -33.42 13.66 20.08
N LEU A 78 -32.76 13.29 21.17
CA LEU A 78 -32.81 14.01 22.44
C LEU A 78 -31.47 14.72 22.67
N GLN A 79 -31.28 15.83 21.96
CA GLN A 79 -30.15 16.75 22.16
C GLN A 79 -30.43 17.70 23.32
N GLY A 80 -29.51 17.79 24.28
CA GLY A 80 -29.49 18.93 25.22
C GLY A 80 -28.90 18.70 26.61
N ALA A 81 -27.80 17.95 26.75
CA ALA A 81 -26.87 18.03 27.91
C ALA A 81 -25.69 17.04 27.77
N GLY A 82 -25.96 15.84 27.23
CA GLY A 82 -24.96 14.77 27.10
C GLY A 82 -23.94 14.96 25.97
N GLY A 83 -24.30 15.71 24.92
CA GLY A 83 -23.44 15.89 23.73
C GLY A 83 -22.18 16.74 23.98
N ALA A 84 -22.24 17.73 24.87
CA ALA A 84 -21.08 18.57 25.19
C ALA A 84 -19.99 17.76 25.93
N ALA A 85 -20.38 17.04 26.98
CA ALA A 85 -19.46 16.19 27.74
C ALA A 85 -18.90 15.01 26.91
N ALA A 86 -19.71 14.46 25.99
CA ALA A 86 -19.26 13.41 25.07
C ALA A 86 -18.24 13.94 24.05
N ASN A 87 -18.44 15.15 23.52
CA ASN A 87 -17.49 15.81 22.63
C ASN A 87 -16.20 16.16 23.37
N ASP A 88 -16.28 16.69 24.60
CA ASP A 88 -15.11 17.01 25.42
C ASP A 88 -14.26 15.75 25.69
N ALA A 89 -14.91 14.62 25.99
CA ALA A 89 -14.22 13.34 26.19
C ALA A 89 -13.59 12.79 24.90
N ALA A 90 -14.26 12.96 23.76
CA ALA A 90 -13.72 12.56 22.46
C ALA A 90 -12.50 13.41 22.07
N ASP A 91 -12.54 14.72 22.33
CA ASP A 91 -11.44 15.65 22.09
C ASP A 91 -10.24 15.37 23.01
N GLU A 92 -10.50 15.05 24.28
CA GLU A 92 -9.46 14.62 25.23
C GLU A 92 -8.80 13.30 24.78
N ALA A 93 -9.59 12.31 24.36
CA ALA A 93 -9.09 11.06 23.81
C ALA A 93 -8.26 11.29 22.53
N GLU A 94 -8.71 12.15 21.62
CA GLU A 94 -7.94 12.52 20.43
C GLU A 94 -6.60 13.16 20.79
N ALA A 95 -6.58 14.07 21.76
CA ALA A 95 -5.35 14.71 22.22
C ALA A 95 -4.35 13.69 22.80
N GLU A 96 -4.83 12.73 23.59
CA GLU A 96 -4.01 11.64 24.14
C GLU A 96 -3.48 10.73 23.04
N ILE A 97 -4.32 10.34 22.07
CA ILE A 97 -3.89 9.56 20.90
C ILE A 97 -2.78 10.30 20.14
N ILE A 98 -2.94 11.60 19.90
CA ILE A 98 -1.92 12.43 19.23
C ILE A 98 -0.60 12.41 20.01
N GLN A 99 -0.64 12.47 21.35
CA GLN A 99 0.57 12.39 22.17
C GLN A 99 1.25 11.02 22.05
N LEU A 100 0.48 9.93 22.11
CA LEU A 100 1.01 8.57 21.93
C LEU A 100 1.67 8.42 20.55
N LEU A 101 1.02 8.86 19.48
CA LEU A 101 1.55 8.78 18.12
C LEU A 101 2.85 9.59 17.95
N LYS A 102 2.94 10.78 18.56
CA LYS A 102 4.17 11.58 18.58
C LYS A 102 5.30 10.85 19.31
N ARG A 103 5.02 10.22 20.46
CA ARG A 103 6.00 9.45 21.24
C ARG A 103 6.45 8.19 20.49
N ALA A 104 5.54 7.47 19.84
CA ALA A 104 5.87 6.33 18.99
C ALA A 104 6.82 6.76 17.86
N LYS A 105 6.49 7.83 17.13
CA LYS A 105 7.35 8.36 16.07
C LYS A 105 8.73 8.76 16.57
N LEU A 106 8.81 9.39 17.74
CA LEU A 106 10.07 9.74 18.37
C LEU A 106 10.89 8.50 18.77
N SER A 107 10.25 7.43 19.24
CA SER A 107 10.90 6.16 19.55
C SER A 107 11.45 5.48 18.30
N ILE A 108 10.70 5.51 17.18
CA ILE A 108 11.19 5.07 15.86
C ILE A 108 12.43 5.87 15.44
N MET A 109 12.42 7.19 15.60
CA MET A 109 13.56 8.05 15.27
C MET A 109 14.80 7.80 16.14
N LYS A 110 14.62 7.23 17.33
CA LYS A 110 15.69 6.84 18.26
C LYS A 110 16.23 5.42 18.04
N ASP A 111 15.70 4.69 17.06
CA ASP A 111 15.99 3.28 16.84
C ASP A 111 15.56 2.40 18.04
N GLU A 112 14.41 2.74 18.65
CA GLU A 112 13.76 2.01 19.74
C GLU A 112 12.42 1.38 19.25
N PRO A 113 12.46 0.40 18.31
CA PRO A 113 11.25 -0.07 17.63
C PRO A 113 10.31 -0.88 18.52
N GLU A 114 10.80 -1.58 19.54
CA GLU A 114 9.96 -2.35 20.48
C GLU A 114 9.10 -1.41 21.34
N GLU A 115 9.68 -0.30 21.82
CA GLU A 115 8.95 0.73 22.56
C GLU A 115 7.91 1.40 21.66
N ALA A 116 8.28 1.71 20.41
CA ALA A 116 7.33 2.27 19.44
C ALA A 116 6.13 1.35 19.20
N GLU A 117 6.36 0.04 19.07
CA GLU A 117 5.31 -0.95 18.86
C GLU A 117 4.31 -0.99 20.02
N LEU A 118 4.80 -0.99 21.27
CA LEU A 118 3.95 -0.94 22.47
C LEU A 118 3.08 0.32 22.49
N ILE A 119 3.67 1.48 22.23
CA ILE A 119 2.95 2.76 22.22
C ILE A 119 1.88 2.79 21.11
N LEU A 120 2.18 2.23 19.93
CA LEU A 120 1.22 2.15 18.83
C LEU A 120 0.03 1.26 19.17
N HIS A 121 0.25 0.15 19.88
CA HIS A 121 -0.85 -0.69 20.37
C HIS A 121 -1.74 0.03 21.39
N ASP A 122 -1.15 0.81 22.29
CA ASP A 122 -1.91 1.64 23.23
C ASP A 122 -2.73 2.72 22.50
N ALA A 123 -2.13 3.39 21.51
CA ALA A 123 -2.81 4.38 20.68
C ALA A 123 -3.98 3.76 19.90
N LEU A 124 -3.80 2.56 19.34
CA LEU A 124 -4.83 1.86 18.59
C LEU A 124 -6.01 1.47 19.49
N ARG A 125 -5.72 0.98 20.71
CA ARG A 125 -6.75 0.64 21.69
C ARG A 125 -7.62 1.87 22.02
N LEU A 126 -6.98 3.01 22.29
CA LEU A 126 -7.69 4.25 22.60
C LEU A 126 -8.50 4.75 21.39
N ALA A 127 -7.95 4.66 20.19
CA ALA A 127 -8.64 5.04 18.96
C ALA A 127 -9.91 4.21 18.69
N TYR A 128 -9.90 2.91 19.02
CA TYR A 128 -11.11 2.09 18.97
C TYR A 128 -12.12 2.45 20.06
N GLN A 129 -11.64 2.74 21.28
CA GLN A 129 -12.52 3.11 22.40
C GLN A 129 -13.23 4.44 22.16
N SER A 130 -12.59 5.37 21.44
CA SER A 130 -13.16 6.68 21.10
C SER A 130 -13.83 6.74 19.72
N ASP A 131 -14.00 5.60 19.03
CA ASP A 131 -14.46 5.50 17.62
C ASP A 131 -13.76 6.49 16.64
N ASN A 132 -12.47 6.80 16.89
CA ASN A 132 -11.73 7.73 16.04
C ASN A 132 -11.16 7.01 14.81
N LYS A 133 -12.00 6.89 13.77
CA LYS A 133 -11.67 6.19 12.51
C LYS A 133 -10.39 6.69 11.82
N LYS A 134 -10.12 8.00 11.92
CA LYS A 134 -8.89 8.61 11.37
C LYS A 134 -7.67 8.13 12.13
N ALA A 135 -7.73 8.15 13.46
CA ALA A 135 -6.67 7.65 14.31
C ALA A 135 -6.43 6.14 14.15
N ILE A 136 -7.49 5.33 14.02
CA ILE A 136 -7.38 3.89 13.75
C ILE A 136 -6.55 3.67 12.48
N THR A 137 -6.95 4.32 11.39
CA THR A 137 -6.27 4.20 10.08
C THR A 137 -4.82 4.64 10.17
N TYR A 138 -4.57 5.80 10.76
CA TYR A 138 -3.22 6.36 10.88
C TYR A 138 -2.30 5.47 11.71
N THR A 139 -2.83 4.88 12.79
CA THR A 139 -2.06 3.97 13.65
C THR A 139 -1.72 2.68 12.92
N TYR A 140 -2.64 2.10 12.15
CA TYR A 140 -2.34 0.94 11.31
C TYR A 140 -1.24 1.22 10.27
N ASP A 141 -1.28 2.37 9.57
CA ASP A 141 -0.23 2.73 8.61
C ASP A 141 1.14 2.86 9.32
N LEU A 142 1.20 3.49 10.49
CA LEU A 142 2.44 3.57 11.27
C LEU A 142 2.97 2.21 11.72
N MET A 143 2.10 1.32 12.20
CA MET A 143 2.47 -0.04 12.56
C MET A 143 2.98 -0.83 11.35
N ALA A 144 2.34 -0.66 10.19
CA ALA A 144 2.75 -1.30 8.95
C ALA A 144 4.12 -0.80 8.48
N ASN A 145 4.34 0.52 8.51
CA ASN A 145 5.62 1.14 8.19
C ASN A 145 6.73 0.66 9.16
N LEU A 146 6.44 0.57 10.46
CA LEU A 146 7.38 0.05 11.47
C LEU A 146 7.76 -1.41 11.19
N ALA A 147 6.77 -2.27 10.91
CA ALA A 147 7.02 -3.66 10.54
C ALA A 147 7.86 -3.76 9.25
N PHE A 148 7.58 -2.89 8.27
CA PHE A 148 8.31 -2.86 7.00
C PHE A 148 9.79 -2.51 7.19
N VAL A 149 10.11 -1.45 7.93
CA VAL A 149 11.51 -1.05 8.17
C VAL A 149 12.29 -2.07 9.01
N ARG A 150 11.60 -2.86 9.84
CA ARG A 150 12.18 -3.99 10.57
C ARG A 150 12.35 -5.26 9.73
N GLY A 151 11.95 -5.24 8.46
CA GLY A 151 12.00 -6.40 7.57
C GLY A 151 10.96 -7.48 7.90
N GLN A 152 9.94 -7.17 8.70
CA GLN A 152 8.83 -8.07 9.03
C GLN A 152 7.79 -8.03 7.92
N LEU A 153 8.17 -8.49 6.72
CA LEU A 153 7.42 -8.27 5.48
C LEU A 153 6.00 -8.85 5.53
N GLU A 154 5.82 -10.03 6.14
CA GLU A 154 4.50 -10.68 6.26
C GLU A 154 3.57 -9.89 7.18
N ASN A 155 4.10 -9.29 8.24
CA ASN A 155 3.32 -8.46 9.16
C ASN A 155 2.97 -7.12 8.52
N ALA A 156 3.94 -6.50 7.83
CA ALA A 156 3.73 -5.28 7.07
C ALA A 156 2.62 -5.48 6.01
N GLU A 157 2.67 -6.57 5.25
CA GLU A 157 1.64 -6.90 4.24
C GLU A 157 0.25 -6.96 4.86
N LYS A 158 0.09 -7.68 5.99
CA LYS A 158 -1.19 -7.80 6.69
C LYS A 158 -1.72 -6.45 7.15
N LEU A 159 -0.86 -5.63 7.76
CA LEU A 159 -1.25 -4.32 8.27
C LEU A 159 -1.61 -3.34 7.15
N PHE A 160 -0.86 -3.32 6.05
CA PHE A 160 -1.20 -2.49 4.88
C PHE A 160 -2.51 -2.93 4.22
N LYS A 161 -2.75 -4.25 4.09
CA LYS A 161 -4.05 -4.77 3.60
C LYS A 161 -5.20 -4.38 4.51
N ALA A 162 -5.03 -4.46 5.82
CA ALA A 162 -6.04 -4.02 6.78
C ALA A 162 -6.32 -2.51 6.65
N THR A 163 -5.26 -1.69 6.53
CA THR A 163 -5.37 -0.24 6.33
C THR A 163 -6.15 0.09 5.06
N MET A 164 -5.79 -0.53 3.93
CA MET A 164 -6.46 -0.35 2.65
C MET A 164 -7.93 -0.81 2.70
N SER A 165 -8.20 -1.97 3.30
CA SER A 165 -9.58 -2.47 3.47
C SER A 165 -10.45 -1.52 4.29
N TYR A 166 -9.88 -0.92 5.34
CA TYR A 166 -10.60 0.02 6.19
C TYR A 166 -10.90 1.33 5.45
N LEU A 167 -9.94 1.85 4.69
CA LEU A 167 -10.10 3.04 3.87
C LEU A 167 -11.17 2.87 2.78
N LEU A 168 -11.10 1.76 2.03
CA LEU A 168 -12.07 1.45 0.98
C LEU A 168 -13.47 1.20 1.57
N GLY A 169 -13.57 0.48 2.69
CA GLY A 169 -14.82 0.31 3.42
C GLY A 169 -15.40 1.62 3.96
N GLY A 170 -14.55 2.63 4.17
CA GLY A 170 -14.94 4.00 4.53
C GLY A 170 -15.31 4.90 3.34
N GLY A 171 -15.37 4.35 2.12
CA GLY A 171 -15.77 5.09 0.91
C GLY A 171 -14.64 5.80 0.18
N MET A 172 -13.37 5.57 0.57
CA MET A 172 -12.23 6.05 -0.19
C MET A 172 -12.20 5.40 -1.59
N GLN A 173 -11.91 6.17 -2.62
CA GLN A 173 -11.83 5.67 -3.99
C GLN A 173 -10.47 5.00 -4.24
N GLN A 174 -10.43 4.05 -5.18
CA GLN A 174 -9.18 3.32 -5.48
C GLN A 174 -8.10 4.26 -6.05
N GLU A 175 -8.53 5.34 -6.69
CA GLU A 175 -7.68 6.34 -7.32
C GLU A 175 -7.24 7.44 -6.33
N ASP A 176 -7.68 7.37 -5.06
CA ASP A 176 -7.22 8.30 -4.03
C ASP A 176 -5.75 8.08 -3.68
N ASN A 177 -5.03 9.18 -3.44
CA ASN A 177 -3.58 9.15 -3.23
C ASN A 177 -3.15 8.23 -2.08
N ALA A 178 -3.98 8.10 -1.03
CA ALA A 178 -3.69 7.21 0.09
C ALA A 178 -3.78 5.72 -0.30
N ILE A 179 -4.73 5.34 -1.17
CA ILE A 179 -4.81 3.96 -1.68
C ILE A 179 -3.62 3.69 -2.60
N ILE A 180 -3.28 4.63 -3.49
CA ILE A 180 -2.10 4.51 -4.37
C ILE A 180 -0.82 4.35 -3.54
N GLU A 181 -0.65 5.14 -2.47
CA GLU A 181 0.51 5.02 -1.58
C GLU A 181 0.61 3.63 -0.95
N ILE A 182 -0.49 3.10 -0.41
CA ILE A 182 -0.50 1.77 0.21
C ILE A 182 -0.25 0.68 -0.84
N SER A 183 -0.84 0.80 -2.03
CA SER A 183 -0.62 -0.11 -3.16
C SER A 183 0.85 -0.17 -3.57
N LEU A 184 1.53 0.98 -3.60
CA LEU A 184 2.96 1.06 -3.89
C LEU A 184 3.82 0.38 -2.80
N LYS A 185 3.47 0.57 -1.52
CA LYS A 185 4.13 -0.11 -0.39
C LYS A 185 3.95 -1.63 -0.47
N LEU A 186 2.75 -2.10 -0.80
CA LEU A 186 2.46 -3.52 -1.01
C LEU A 186 3.22 -4.11 -2.19
N ALA A 187 3.28 -3.41 -3.32
CA ALA A 187 4.08 -3.83 -4.47
C ALA A 187 5.56 -3.99 -4.12
N SER A 188 6.09 -3.07 -3.31
CA SER A 188 7.47 -3.12 -2.80
C SER A 188 7.70 -4.32 -1.88
N ILE A 189 6.74 -4.64 -1.00
CA ILE A 189 6.78 -5.85 -0.15
C ILE A 189 6.79 -7.11 -1.00
N TYR A 190 5.90 -7.20 -2.00
CA TYR A 190 5.85 -8.36 -2.90
C TYR A 190 7.16 -8.54 -3.68
N ALA A 191 7.75 -7.45 -4.16
CA ALA A 191 9.06 -7.50 -4.82
C ALA A 191 10.13 -8.06 -3.88
N ALA A 192 10.17 -7.58 -2.63
CA ALA A 192 11.10 -8.06 -1.61
C ALA A 192 10.90 -9.54 -1.24
N GLN A 193 9.65 -10.03 -1.31
CA GLN A 193 9.30 -11.44 -1.10
C GLN A 193 9.50 -12.32 -2.35
N ASN A 194 10.05 -11.80 -3.45
CA ASN A 194 10.17 -12.47 -4.76
C ASN A 194 8.82 -12.89 -5.39
N ARG A 195 7.73 -12.22 -5.02
CA ARG A 195 6.38 -12.41 -5.55
C ARG A 195 6.16 -11.48 -6.75
N GLN A 196 6.93 -11.72 -7.82
CA GLN A 196 7.07 -10.79 -8.94
C GLN A 196 5.75 -10.46 -9.65
N GLU A 197 4.86 -11.44 -9.84
CA GLU A 197 3.56 -11.22 -10.49
C GLU A 197 2.71 -10.19 -9.73
N PHE A 198 2.66 -10.29 -8.39
CA PHE A 198 1.93 -9.34 -7.56
C PHE A 198 2.60 -7.97 -7.50
N ALA A 199 3.94 -7.94 -7.51
CA ALA A 199 4.69 -6.69 -7.52
C ALA A 199 4.43 -5.91 -8.82
N LEU A 200 4.54 -6.57 -9.98
CA LEU A 200 4.30 -5.96 -11.29
C LEU A 200 2.88 -5.41 -11.39
N ALA A 201 1.87 -6.21 -11.05
CA ALA A 201 0.49 -5.75 -11.05
C ALA A 201 0.27 -4.52 -10.16
N GLY A 202 0.88 -4.49 -8.97
CA GLY A 202 0.80 -3.35 -8.06
C GLY A 202 1.49 -2.08 -8.61
N TYR A 203 2.67 -2.22 -9.22
CA TYR A 203 3.36 -1.10 -9.86
C TYR A 203 2.59 -0.58 -11.08
N GLU A 204 2.09 -1.47 -11.94
CA GLU A 204 1.29 -1.11 -13.12
C GLU A 204 0.02 -0.35 -12.74
N PHE A 205 -0.69 -0.80 -11.70
CA PHE A 205 -1.82 -0.06 -11.13
C PHE A 205 -1.41 1.36 -10.74
N CYS A 206 -0.35 1.52 -9.93
CA CYS A 206 0.09 2.83 -9.45
C CYS A 206 0.49 3.76 -10.60
N ILE A 207 1.24 3.25 -11.59
CA ILE A 207 1.71 4.04 -12.74
C ILE A 207 0.51 4.50 -13.56
N SER A 208 -0.37 3.57 -13.96
CA SER A 208 -1.50 3.87 -14.83
C SER A 208 -2.45 4.89 -14.19
N THR A 209 -2.77 4.71 -12.91
CA THR A 209 -3.64 5.65 -12.18
C THR A 209 -3.00 7.02 -12.04
N LEU A 210 -1.70 7.11 -11.77
CA LEU A 210 -1.02 8.40 -11.65
C LEU A 210 -0.88 9.11 -12.99
N GLU A 211 -0.60 8.39 -14.08
CA GLU A 211 -0.55 8.95 -15.43
C GLU A 211 -1.91 9.54 -15.84
N GLU A 212 -3.01 8.82 -15.58
CA GLU A 212 -4.36 9.32 -15.83
C GLU A 212 -4.68 10.60 -15.03
N LYS A 213 -4.29 10.66 -13.75
CA LYS A 213 -4.50 11.84 -12.91
C LYS A 213 -3.71 13.05 -13.42
N ILE A 214 -2.46 12.82 -13.80
CA ILE A 214 -1.60 13.88 -14.37
C ILE A 214 -2.21 14.41 -15.67
N GLU A 215 -2.74 13.55 -16.53
CA GLU A 215 -3.34 13.98 -17.79
C GLU A 215 -4.61 14.82 -17.56
N LYS A 216 -5.51 14.37 -16.68
CA LYS A 216 -6.70 15.15 -16.31
C LYS A 216 -6.35 16.52 -15.73
N GLU A 217 -5.29 16.61 -14.92
CA GLU A 217 -4.83 17.90 -14.38
C GLU A 217 -4.32 18.85 -15.47
N LYS A 218 -3.68 18.32 -16.52
CA LYS A 218 -3.26 19.14 -17.68
C LYS A 218 -4.44 19.62 -18.49
N GLU A 219 -5.39 18.74 -18.81
CA GLU A 219 -6.61 19.10 -19.55
C GLU A 219 -7.37 20.21 -18.82
N LEU A 220 -7.55 20.08 -17.51
CA LEU A 220 -8.18 21.12 -16.68
C LEU A 220 -7.41 22.45 -16.70
N ALA A 221 -6.07 22.41 -16.72
CA ALA A 221 -5.26 23.62 -16.80
C ALA A 221 -5.38 24.29 -18.18
N GLU A 222 -5.45 23.52 -19.25
CA GLU A 222 -5.66 24.00 -20.62
C GLU A 222 -7.07 24.61 -20.78
N ASP A 223 -8.10 23.98 -20.24
CA ASP A 223 -9.48 24.50 -20.24
C ASP A 223 -9.57 25.84 -19.51
N ILE A 224 -9.01 25.95 -18.30
CA ILE A 224 -8.99 27.20 -17.52
C ILE A 224 -8.22 28.30 -18.27
N LEU A 225 -7.12 27.97 -18.93
CA LEU A 225 -6.38 28.94 -19.74
C LEU A 225 -7.22 29.41 -20.92
N SER A 226 -7.92 28.50 -21.61
CA SER A 226 -8.78 28.83 -22.74
C SER A 226 -9.96 29.73 -22.37
N ASP A 227 -10.55 29.53 -21.18
CA ASP A 227 -11.62 30.38 -20.62
C ASP A 227 -11.11 31.80 -20.29
N PHE A 228 -9.82 31.98 -20.03
CA PHE A 228 -9.23 33.28 -19.73
C PHE A 228 -8.88 34.10 -20.98
N PHE A 229 -8.82 33.46 -22.15
CA PHE A 229 -8.55 34.10 -23.44
C PHE A 229 -9.82 34.41 -24.25
N HIS A 230 -11.00 34.12 -23.70
CA HIS A 230 -12.32 34.48 -24.23
C HIS A 230 -13.03 35.56 -23.40
#